data_AF-A0A954TYG2-F1
#
_entry.id   AF-A0A954TYG2-F1
#
_cell.length_a   1.000
_cell.length_b   1.000
_cell.length_c   1.000
_cell.angle_alpha   90.00
_cell.angle_beta   90.00
_cell.angle_gamma   90.00
#
_symmetry.space_group_name_H-M   'P 1'
#
loop_
_entity.id
_entity.type
_entity.pdbx_description
1 polymer ?
#
loop_
_entity_poly.entity_id
_entity_poly.type
_entity_poly.pdbx_seq_one_letter_code
_entity_poly.pdbx_strand_id
1 'polypeptide(L)'
;MSTLTDTASGKADIREYEVGIRGKNGLQSGVKTGIGFVQARNDEYAFLIHRSTHEAAASLQFLERVGVDPSIDTKIAAVQQEPRTIALFAYHLWTEPLARVIESERFEIKRVYAVPSVDHDFVCVEFNYGIDDALQKIHDRFTDGYLICDPTRQWSLIEYGCTHHNLNDDHIGTLKTVLEHGDAIGEIPVATRITQTMASQVNDYTAESVIRVEVIGRELPEEELYLSHYGLPEPNFGRSWFGTWGWYLIGGVGCIFVGVSIARRRKTGRMHSRVERTTIQ
;
A
#
# COMPACT_ATOMS: atom_id res chain seq x y z
N MET A 1 36.73 16.80 -22.80
CA MET A 1 35.31 16.94 -22.41
C MET A 1 35.18 16.37 -21.01
N SER A 2 35.15 17.26 -20.02
CA SER A 2 34.81 16.94 -18.63
C SER A 2 33.33 17.24 -18.46
N THR A 3 32.55 16.32 -17.89
CA THR A 3 31.66 16.63 -16.77
C THR A 3 31.10 15.36 -16.12
N LEU A 4 31.45 15.25 -14.82
CA LEU A 4 30.64 14.76 -13.70
C LEU A 4 30.37 13.24 -13.61
N THR A 5 31.35 12.54 -13.05
CA THR A 5 31.11 11.49 -12.06
C THR A 5 30.45 12.14 -10.84
N ASP A 6 29.13 12.01 -10.73
CA ASP A 6 28.42 12.29 -9.49
C ASP A 6 28.40 10.98 -8.68
N THR A 7 29.40 10.81 -7.81
CA THR A 7 29.32 9.88 -6.69
C THR A 7 28.19 10.38 -5.80
N ALA A 8 26.96 9.96 -6.09
CA ALA A 8 25.80 10.23 -5.27
C ALA A 8 25.90 9.41 -3.98
N SER A 9 26.70 9.91 -3.04
CA SER A 9 26.43 9.74 -1.61
C SER A 9 25.03 10.32 -1.38
N GLY A 10 24.03 9.43 -1.32
CA GLY A 10 22.64 9.81 -1.19
C GLY A 10 22.46 10.62 0.10
N LYS A 11 21.88 11.83 -0.01
CA LYS A 11 21.41 12.55 1.16
C LYS A 11 20.41 11.66 1.89
N ALA A 12 20.64 11.42 3.19
CA ALA A 12 19.68 10.73 4.04
C ALA A 12 18.34 11.47 4.00
N ASP A 13 17.29 10.80 3.51
CA ASP A 13 15.91 11.28 3.53
C ASP A 13 15.27 10.81 4.85
N ILE A 14 15.10 11.72 5.80
CA ILE A 14 14.47 11.40 7.08
C ILE A 14 12.96 11.58 6.90
N ARG A 15 12.21 10.50 7.14
CA ARG A 15 10.75 10.51 7.12
C ARG A 15 10.22 10.09 8.48
N GLU A 16 9.29 10.87 8.99
CA GLU A 16 8.61 10.61 10.24
C GLU A 16 7.16 10.25 9.93
N TYR A 17 6.73 9.12 10.51
CA TYR A 17 5.38 8.61 10.39
C TYR A 17 4.88 8.23 11.77
N GLU A 18 3.60 8.49 12.02
CA GLU A 18 2.89 7.95 13.17
C GLU A 18 1.93 6.87 12.68
N VAL A 19 1.91 5.74 13.38
CA VAL A 19 1.07 4.59 13.05
C VAL A 19 0.24 4.21 14.27
N GLY A 20 -1.08 4.26 14.12
CA GLY A 20 -2.03 3.75 15.10
C GLY A 20 -2.66 2.46 14.62
N ILE A 21 -2.74 1.44 15.49
CA ILE A 21 -3.38 0.16 15.18
C ILE A 21 -4.50 -0.11 16.19
N ARG A 22 -5.72 -0.40 15.70
CA ARG A 22 -6.89 -0.76 16.52
C ARG A 22 -7.59 -1.98 15.91
N GLY A 23 -7.13 -3.17 16.27
CA GLY A 23 -7.61 -4.42 15.65
C GLY A 23 -7.35 -4.44 14.15
N LYS A 24 -8.41 -4.59 13.33
CA LYS A 24 -8.33 -4.50 11.85
C LYS A 24 -8.23 -3.06 11.32
N ASN A 25 -8.56 -2.09 12.16
CA ASN A 25 -8.53 -0.66 11.82
C ASN A 25 -7.16 -0.08 12.12
N GLY A 26 -6.87 1.05 11.51
CA GLY A 26 -5.59 1.70 11.73
C GLY A 26 -5.48 3.03 11.01
N LEU A 27 -4.48 3.76 11.42
CA LEU A 27 -4.13 5.08 10.93
C LEU A 27 -2.64 5.12 10.67
N GLN A 28 -2.26 5.81 9.61
CA GLN A 28 -0.91 6.25 9.35
C GLN A 28 -0.96 7.73 9.01
N SER A 29 -0.14 8.53 9.67
CA SER A 29 0.02 9.95 9.36
C SER A 29 1.50 10.30 9.24
N GLY A 30 1.80 11.42 8.60
CA GLY A 30 3.17 11.90 8.47
C GLY A 30 3.29 13.00 7.44
N VAL A 31 4.53 13.31 7.04
CA VAL A 31 4.82 14.32 6.01
C VAL A 31 5.59 13.67 4.87
N LYS A 32 5.09 13.82 3.64
CA LYS A 32 5.76 13.36 2.42
C LYS A 32 5.98 14.57 1.51
N THR A 33 7.24 14.86 1.18
CA THR A 33 7.60 15.99 0.30
C THR A 33 7.00 17.33 0.74
N GLY A 34 6.94 17.60 2.05
CA GLY A 34 6.35 18.81 2.63
C GLY A 34 4.81 18.81 2.69
N ILE A 35 4.14 17.74 2.25
CA ILE A 35 2.70 17.59 2.32
C ILE A 35 2.37 16.62 3.45
N GLY A 36 1.62 17.10 4.44
CA GLY A 36 1.06 16.25 5.48
C GLY A 36 0.02 15.30 4.90
N PHE A 37 -0.01 14.07 5.37
CA PHE A 37 -1.04 13.11 4.98
C PHE A 37 -1.59 12.39 6.20
N VAL A 38 -2.84 11.94 6.06
CA VAL A 38 -3.44 10.95 6.95
C VAL A 38 -4.12 9.91 6.09
N GLN A 39 -3.76 8.67 6.32
CA GLN A 39 -4.40 7.49 5.77
C GLN A 39 -5.03 6.71 6.91
N ALA A 40 -6.31 6.38 6.81
CA ALA A 40 -6.96 5.59 7.83
C ALA A 40 -8.00 4.63 7.25
N ARG A 41 -8.34 3.62 8.05
CA ARG A 41 -9.40 2.66 7.78
C ARG A 41 -10.21 2.45 9.05
N ASN A 42 -11.52 2.51 8.89
CA ASN A 42 -12.49 2.01 9.86
C ASN A 42 -13.24 0.79 9.29
N ASP A 43 -14.29 0.39 9.98
CA ASP A 43 -15.11 -0.77 9.62
C ASP A 43 -15.91 -0.58 8.32
N GLU A 44 -16.17 0.67 7.93
CA GLU A 44 -17.05 1.02 6.81
C GLU A 44 -16.26 1.43 5.56
N TYR A 45 -15.16 2.17 5.73
CA TYR A 45 -14.40 2.73 4.62
C TYR A 45 -12.93 2.98 4.96
N ALA A 46 -12.14 3.22 3.92
CA ALA A 46 -10.75 3.67 4.02
C ALA A 46 -10.60 4.99 3.26
N PHE A 47 -9.72 5.86 3.75
CA PHE A 47 -9.47 7.17 3.13
C PHE A 47 -8.01 7.60 3.20
N LEU A 48 -7.65 8.51 2.30
CA LEU A 48 -6.40 9.27 2.32
C LEU A 48 -6.74 10.75 2.17
N ILE A 49 -6.24 11.57 3.08
CA ILE A 49 -6.30 13.02 2.99
C ILE A 49 -4.90 13.61 2.95
N HIS A 50 -4.75 14.69 2.18
CA HIS A 50 -3.54 15.52 2.16
C HIS A 50 -3.83 16.89 2.75
N ARG A 51 -2.81 17.46 3.40
CA ARG A 51 -2.77 18.84 3.90
C ARG A 51 -1.44 19.45 3.50
N SER A 52 -1.47 20.55 2.74
CA SER A 52 -0.26 21.26 2.33
C SER A 52 0.44 21.95 3.52
N THR A 53 -0.33 22.36 4.53
CA THR A 53 0.14 22.85 5.83
C THR A 53 -0.85 22.44 6.92
N HIS A 54 -0.46 22.53 8.19
CA HIS A 54 -1.36 22.22 9.31
C HIS A 54 -2.63 23.09 9.32
N GLU A 55 -2.57 24.30 8.76
CA GLU A 55 -3.67 25.26 8.67
C GLU A 55 -4.49 25.14 7.37
N ALA A 56 -3.97 24.43 6.36
CA ALA A 56 -4.66 24.26 5.10
C ALA A 56 -5.85 23.29 5.21
N ALA A 57 -6.89 23.54 4.43
CA ALA A 57 -8.02 22.63 4.32
C ALA A 57 -7.56 21.25 3.84
N ALA A 58 -8.08 20.20 4.47
CA ALA A 58 -7.82 18.83 4.06
C ALA A 58 -8.40 18.58 2.66
N SER A 59 -7.61 17.92 1.81
CA SER A 59 -8.06 17.47 0.49
C SER A 59 -8.16 15.96 0.48
N LEU A 60 -9.34 15.44 0.18
CA LEU A 60 -9.59 14.01 0.03
C LEU A 60 -8.97 13.50 -1.28
N GLN A 61 -8.08 12.52 -1.17
CA GLN A 61 -7.37 11.91 -2.29
C GLN A 61 -7.89 10.52 -2.63
N PHE A 62 -8.32 9.79 -1.61
CA PHE A 62 -8.85 8.44 -1.71
C PHE A 62 -9.99 8.27 -0.73
N LEU A 63 -11.04 7.58 -1.17
CA LEU A 63 -12.17 7.20 -0.34
C LEU A 63 -12.81 5.97 -0.96
N GLU A 64 -12.76 4.85 -0.27
CA GLU A 64 -13.35 3.60 -0.75
C GLU A 64 -14.06 2.86 0.37
N ARG A 65 -15.17 2.22 0.01
CA ARG A 65 -15.95 1.42 0.94
C ARG A 65 -15.27 0.06 1.15
N VAL A 66 -15.15 -0.35 2.42
CA VAL A 66 -14.56 -1.64 2.79
C VAL A 66 -15.60 -2.74 2.68
N GLY A 67 -15.18 -3.93 2.23
CA GLY A 67 -16.01 -5.14 2.20
C GLY A 67 -16.99 -5.22 1.03
N VAL A 68 -16.82 -4.39 -0.01
CA VAL A 68 -17.68 -4.37 -1.20
C VAL A 68 -16.96 -4.89 -2.43
N ASP A 69 -15.76 -4.39 -2.71
CA ASP A 69 -14.94 -4.82 -3.84
C ASP A 69 -13.66 -5.51 -3.33
N PRO A 70 -13.54 -6.84 -3.52
CA PRO A 70 -12.36 -7.60 -3.07
C PRO A 70 -11.04 -7.07 -3.62
N SER A 71 -11.03 -6.49 -4.82
CA SER A 71 -9.82 -5.94 -5.43
C SER A 71 -9.36 -4.65 -4.74
N ILE A 72 -10.30 -3.83 -4.30
CA ILE A 72 -10.03 -2.61 -3.52
C ILE A 72 -9.64 -2.99 -2.10
N ASP A 73 -10.34 -3.94 -1.48
CA ASP A 73 -10.02 -4.43 -0.15
C ASP A 73 -8.60 -5.02 -0.09
N THR A 74 -8.18 -5.73 -1.13
CA THR A 74 -6.81 -6.24 -1.26
C THR A 74 -5.79 -5.10 -1.31
N LYS A 75 -6.06 -4.04 -2.08
CA LYS A 75 -5.18 -2.86 -2.13
C LYS A 75 -5.11 -2.14 -0.78
N ILE A 76 -6.25 -1.95 -0.11
CA ILE A 76 -6.30 -1.34 1.23
C ILE A 76 -5.47 -2.18 2.20
N ALA A 77 -5.66 -3.50 2.20
CA ALA A 77 -4.91 -4.41 3.05
C ALA A 77 -3.40 -4.35 2.78
N ALA A 78 -2.99 -4.30 1.51
CA ALA A 78 -1.58 -4.19 1.13
C ALA A 78 -0.94 -2.90 1.66
N VAL A 79 -1.61 -1.75 1.54
CA VAL A 79 -1.06 -0.49 2.04
C VAL A 79 -1.00 -0.47 3.58
N GLN A 80 -1.97 -1.10 4.25
CA GLN A 80 -1.96 -1.20 5.71
C GLN A 80 -0.96 -2.23 6.26
N GLN A 81 -0.46 -3.13 5.42
CA GLN A 81 0.44 -4.17 5.84
C GLN A 81 1.81 -3.59 6.23
N GLU A 82 2.35 -2.67 5.43
CA GLU A 82 3.69 -2.11 5.66
C GLU A 82 3.85 -1.47 7.06
N PRO A 83 2.96 -0.57 7.52
CA PRO A 83 3.03 -0.02 8.88
C PRO A 83 2.96 -1.08 9.99
N ARG A 84 2.15 -2.13 9.79
CA ARG A 84 2.01 -3.24 10.74
C ARG A 84 3.26 -4.11 10.76
N THR A 85 3.85 -4.33 9.59
CA THR A 85 5.11 -5.07 9.43
C THR A 85 6.23 -4.35 10.17
N ILE A 86 6.37 -3.03 10.05
CA ILE A 86 7.41 -2.25 10.75
C ILE A 86 7.37 -2.46 12.26
N ALA A 87 6.18 -2.44 12.87
CA ALA A 87 6.04 -2.70 14.31
C ALA A 87 6.42 -4.14 14.72
N LEU A 88 6.32 -5.09 13.77
CA LEU A 88 6.55 -6.52 13.99
C LEU A 88 7.76 -7.04 13.19
N PHE A 89 8.72 -6.17 12.86
CA PHE A 89 9.83 -6.50 11.97
C PHE A 89 10.72 -7.62 12.52
N ALA A 90 10.73 -7.78 13.85
CA ALA A 90 11.33 -8.91 14.56
C ALA A 90 10.86 -10.30 14.08
N TYR A 91 9.70 -10.37 13.43
CA TYR A 91 9.05 -11.58 12.95
C TYR A 91 8.65 -11.50 11.48
N HIS A 92 9.27 -10.60 10.72
CA HIS A 92 9.06 -10.46 9.28
C HIS A 92 10.38 -10.58 8.52
N LEU A 93 10.32 -11.23 7.37
CA LEU A 93 11.40 -11.21 6.39
C LEU A 93 11.00 -10.23 5.28
N TRP A 94 11.61 -9.04 5.30
CA TRP A 94 11.21 -7.90 4.47
C TRP A 94 9.75 -7.50 4.71
N THR A 95 8.85 -7.76 3.76
CA THR A 95 7.43 -7.40 3.84
C THR A 95 6.55 -8.57 4.28
N GLU A 96 7.10 -9.80 4.35
CA GLU A 96 6.34 -11.01 4.62
C GLU A 96 6.51 -11.51 6.06
N PRO A 97 5.42 -11.95 6.72
CA PRO A 97 5.53 -12.63 8.01
C PRO A 97 6.42 -13.86 7.91
N LEU A 98 7.40 -13.99 8.80
CA LEU A 98 8.40 -15.06 8.76
C LEU A 98 7.75 -16.45 8.75
N ALA A 99 6.67 -16.63 9.51
CA ALA A 99 5.91 -17.89 9.53
C ALA A 99 5.41 -18.30 8.14
N ARG A 100 4.90 -17.35 7.34
CA ARG A 100 4.42 -17.62 5.98
C ARG A 100 5.56 -17.95 5.02
N VAL A 101 6.71 -17.27 5.18
CA VAL A 101 7.90 -17.54 4.37
C VAL A 101 8.39 -18.96 4.63
N ILE A 102 8.52 -19.37 5.90
CA ILE A 102 9.01 -20.70 6.27
C ILE A 102 8.05 -21.82 5.83
N GLU A 103 6.75 -21.57 5.83
CA GLU A 103 5.73 -22.53 5.36
C GLU A 103 5.68 -22.66 3.83
N SER A 104 6.35 -21.77 3.09
CA SER A 104 6.34 -21.79 1.63
C SER A 104 7.13 -22.98 1.10
N GLU A 105 6.58 -23.70 0.11
CA GLU A 105 7.31 -24.74 -0.65
C GLU A 105 8.53 -24.18 -1.40
N ARG A 106 8.60 -22.85 -1.55
CA ARG A 106 9.71 -22.15 -2.21
C ARG A 106 10.81 -21.74 -1.24
N PHE A 107 10.66 -22.01 0.06
CA PHE A 107 11.68 -21.76 1.07
C PHE A 107 12.45 -23.04 1.36
N GLU A 108 13.76 -23.02 1.08
CA GLU A 108 14.64 -24.17 1.22
C GLU A 108 15.74 -23.86 2.22
N ILE A 109 15.73 -24.54 3.37
CA ILE A 109 16.81 -24.45 4.36
C ILE A 109 18.03 -25.19 3.82
N LYS A 110 19.15 -24.49 3.69
CA LYS A 110 20.46 -25.06 3.35
C LYS A 110 21.17 -25.60 4.58
N ARG A 111 21.18 -24.81 5.65
CA ARG A 111 21.98 -25.09 6.84
C ARG A 111 21.43 -24.37 8.07
N VAL A 112 21.60 -24.99 9.23
CA VAL A 112 21.33 -24.38 10.54
C VAL A 112 22.55 -24.56 11.42
N TYR A 113 23.00 -23.50 12.10
CA TYR A 113 24.13 -23.57 13.02
C TYR A 113 24.08 -22.46 14.08
N ALA A 114 24.79 -22.69 15.20
CA ALA A 114 24.93 -21.69 16.25
C ALA A 114 25.96 -20.62 15.87
N VAL A 115 25.67 -19.36 16.21
CA VAL A 115 26.57 -18.22 16.06
C VAL A 115 26.95 -17.73 17.47
N PRO A 116 28.19 -17.95 17.91
CA PRO A 116 28.62 -17.55 19.24
C PRO A 116 28.54 -16.04 19.44
N SER A 117 28.04 -15.61 20.60
CA SER A 117 28.12 -14.23 21.10
C SER A 117 28.70 -14.22 22.52
N VAL A 118 28.94 -13.03 23.05
CA VAL A 118 29.49 -12.82 24.39
C VAL A 118 28.53 -13.33 25.48
N ASP A 119 27.23 -13.11 25.32
CA ASP A 119 26.21 -13.39 26.34
C ASP A 119 25.55 -14.77 26.15
N HIS A 120 25.19 -15.12 24.91
CA HIS A 120 24.58 -16.40 24.54
C HIS A 120 24.71 -16.68 23.04
N ASP A 121 24.50 -17.93 22.63
CA ASP A 121 24.55 -18.29 21.22
C ASP A 121 23.26 -17.87 20.48
N PHE A 122 23.44 -17.26 19.30
CA PHE A 122 22.36 -17.05 18.34
C PHE A 122 22.23 -18.26 17.41
N VAL A 123 21.13 -18.32 16.65
CA VAL A 123 20.91 -19.37 15.64
C VAL A 123 20.88 -18.73 14.26
N CYS A 124 21.77 -19.17 13.37
CA CYS A 124 21.76 -18.81 11.96
C CYS A 124 21.08 -19.92 11.14
N VAL A 125 20.20 -19.51 10.24
CA VAL A 125 19.60 -20.36 9.21
C VAL A 125 19.96 -19.80 7.84
N GLU A 126 20.70 -20.57 7.06
CA GLU A 126 20.98 -20.27 5.65
C GLU A 126 19.88 -20.87 4.77
N PHE A 127 19.41 -20.14 3.78
CA PHE A 127 18.28 -20.54 2.94
C PHE A 127 18.36 -20.06 1.48
N ASN A 128 17.52 -20.65 0.64
CA ASN A 128 17.05 -20.07 -0.62
C ASN A 128 15.55 -19.76 -0.51
N TYR A 129 15.10 -18.73 -1.21
CA TYR A 129 13.68 -18.39 -1.25
C TYR A 129 13.29 -17.79 -2.60
N GLY A 130 12.23 -18.29 -3.22
CA GLY A 130 11.68 -17.75 -4.47
C GLY A 130 10.33 -17.08 -4.25
N ILE A 131 10.17 -15.85 -4.74
CA ILE A 131 8.89 -15.16 -4.82
C ILE A 131 8.47 -15.07 -6.28
N ASP A 132 7.25 -15.53 -6.55
CA ASP A 132 6.64 -15.40 -7.86
C ASP A 132 5.16 -15.09 -7.64
N ASP A 133 4.84 -13.81 -7.74
CA ASP A 133 3.52 -13.22 -7.62
C ASP A 133 3.14 -12.55 -8.95
N ALA A 134 2.35 -13.29 -9.74
CA ALA A 134 1.87 -12.84 -11.03
C ALA A 134 0.95 -11.60 -10.96
N LEU A 135 0.24 -11.40 -9.84
CA LEU A 135 -0.66 -10.25 -9.67
C LEU A 135 0.14 -8.96 -9.45
N GLN A 136 1.22 -9.04 -8.69
CA GLN A 136 2.12 -7.92 -8.44
C GLN A 136 3.23 -7.80 -9.49
N LYS A 137 3.32 -8.75 -10.42
CA LYS A 137 4.41 -8.88 -11.40
C LYS A 137 5.79 -9.00 -10.73
N ILE A 138 5.81 -9.58 -9.53
CA ILE A 138 7.03 -9.81 -8.78
C ILE A 138 7.54 -11.20 -9.18
N HIS A 139 8.75 -11.24 -9.73
CA HIS A 139 9.45 -12.48 -10.03
C HIS A 139 10.86 -12.34 -9.46
N ASP A 140 10.99 -12.60 -8.17
CA ASP A 140 12.20 -12.38 -7.40
C ASP A 140 12.76 -13.70 -6.90
N ARG A 141 14.09 -13.80 -6.91
CA ARG A 141 14.79 -14.91 -6.30
C ARG A 141 15.78 -14.40 -5.27
N PHE A 142 15.67 -14.92 -4.06
CA PHE A 142 16.60 -14.69 -2.97
C PHE A 142 17.49 -15.91 -2.81
N THR A 143 18.77 -15.73 -3.05
CA THR A 143 19.81 -16.75 -2.90
C THR A 143 20.79 -16.33 -1.82
N ASP A 144 21.51 -17.29 -1.27
CA ASP A 144 22.48 -17.04 -0.18
C ASP A 144 21.83 -16.25 0.97
N GLY A 145 20.56 -16.59 1.20
CA GLY A 145 19.76 -16.01 2.26
C GLY A 145 20.28 -16.48 3.61
N TYR A 146 20.24 -15.61 4.59
CA TYR A 146 20.47 -15.98 5.98
C TYR A 146 19.54 -15.19 6.88
N LEU A 147 19.15 -15.80 7.99
CA LEU A 147 18.52 -15.13 9.11
C LEU A 147 19.20 -15.57 10.40
N ILE A 148 19.35 -14.63 11.32
CA ILE A 148 19.92 -14.85 12.64
C ILE A 148 18.83 -14.53 13.66
N CYS A 149 18.52 -15.52 14.50
CA CYS A 149 17.52 -15.41 15.56
C CYS A 149 18.17 -15.44 16.94
N ASP A 150 17.50 -14.79 17.89
CA ASP A 150 17.82 -14.84 19.31
C ASP A 150 16.85 -15.77 20.06
N PRO A 151 17.27 -16.99 20.45
CA PRO A 151 16.41 -17.91 21.19
C PRO A 151 15.98 -17.40 22.58
N THR A 152 16.76 -16.49 23.18
CA THR A 152 16.47 -15.93 24.51
C THR A 152 15.42 -14.82 24.45
N ARG A 153 15.24 -14.20 23.27
CA ARG A 153 14.21 -13.19 22.97
C ARG A 153 13.13 -13.75 22.06
N GLN A 154 12.55 -14.89 22.46
CA GLN A 154 11.43 -15.52 21.74
C GLN A 154 11.71 -15.76 20.24
N TRP A 155 12.93 -16.15 19.90
CA TRP A 155 13.35 -16.40 18.52
C TRP A 155 13.22 -15.19 17.59
N SER A 156 13.28 -13.96 18.12
CA SER A 156 13.25 -12.74 17.32
C SER A 156 14.42 -12.67 16.34
N LEU A 157 14.16 -12.20 15.13
CA LEU A 157 15.20 -11.88 14.15
C LEU A 157 16.07 -10.74 14.66
N ILE A 158 17.39 -10.88 14.57
CA ILE A 158 18.36 -9.81 14.88
C ILE A 158 19.08 -9.31 13.63
N GLU A 159 19.25 -10.18 12.64
CA GLU A 159 19.89 -9.85 11.38
C GLU A 159 19.37 -10.81 10.31
N TYR A 160 19.21 -10.33 9.09
CA TYR A 160 18.97 -11.19 7.93
C TYR A 160 19.46 -10.52 6.66
N GLY A 161 19.71 -11.31 5.63
CA GLY A 161 20.14 -10.80 4.34
C GLY A 161 20.08 -11.85 3.25
N CYS A 162 20.36 -11.42 2.02
CA CYS A 162 20.37 -12.28 0.85
C CYS A 162 21.05 -11.59 -0.35
N THR A 163 21.32 -12.38 -1.38
CA THR A 163 21.45 -11.89 -2.75
C THR A 163 20.07 -11.91 -3.42
N HIS A 164 19.56 -10.74 -3.78
CA HIS A 164 18.31 -10.54 -4.50
C HIS A 164 18.58 -10.50 -6.01
N HIS A 165 17.84 -11.33 -6.74
CA HIS A 165 17.80 -11.35 -8.20
C HIS A 165 16.40 -10.95 -8.64
N ASN A 166 16.29 -9.80 -9.28
CA ASN A 166 15.07 -9.41 -9.98
C ASN A 166 15.10 -10.05 -11.37
N LEU A 167 14.21 -11.02 -11.59
CA LEU A 167 14.21 -11.82 -12.81
C LEU A 167 13.54 -11.09 -14.00
N ASN A 168 12.97 -9.90 -13.77
CA ASN A 168 12.37 -9.09 -14.83
C ASN A 168 13.38 -8.17 -15.54
N ASP A 169 14.41 -7.69 -14.84
CA ASP A 169 15.37 -6.71 -15.36
C ASP A 169 16.84 -7.12 -15.17
N ASP A 170 17.08 -8.38 -14.79
CA ASP A 170 18.40 -8.95 -14.47
C ASP A 170 19.17 -8.16 -13.39
N HIS A 171 18.47 -7.37 -12.55
CA HIS A 171 19.12 -6.66 -11.47
C HIS A 171 19.55 -7.62 -10.35
N ILE A 172 20.81 -7.52 -9.96
CA ILE A 172 21.38 -8.28 -8.84
C ILE A 172 21.87 -7.31 -7.77
N GLY A 173 21.34 -7.49 -6.56
CA GLY A 173 21.70 -6.72 -5.39
C GLY A 173 21.91 -7.62 -4.17
N THR A 174 22.65 -7.11 -3.19
CA THR A 174 22.70 -7.70 -1.86
C THR A 174 21.84 -6.87 -0.93
N LEU A 175 21.02 -7.54 -0.14
CA LEU A 175 20.19 -6.93 0.89
C LEU A 175 20.69 -7.41 2.25
N LYS A 176 20.85 -6.48 3.18
CA LYS A 176 21.12 -6.77 4.58
C LYS A 176 20.22 -5.93 5.45
N THR A 177 19.63 -6.54 6.47
CA THR A 177 18.83 -5.86 7.49
C THR A 177 19.37 -6.24 8.86
N VAL A 178 19.61 -5.23 9.69
CA VAL A 178 20.01 -5.38 11.10
C VAL A 178 18.93 -4.77 11.98
N LEU A 179 18.53 -5.50 13.02
CA LEU A 179 17.48 -5.15 13.96
C LEU A 179 18.08 -4.94 15.36
N GLU A 180 18.04 -3.70 15.83
CA GLU A 180 18.33 -3.38 17.22
C GLU A 180 17.01 -3.36 17.99
N HIS A 181 16.92 -4.18 19.02
CA HIS A 181 15.71 -4.37 19.82
C HIS A 181 15.79 -3.60 21.12
N GLY A 182 14.74 -2.84 21.41
CA GLY A 182 14.57 -2.16 22.69
C GLY A 182 14.00 -3.06 23.78
N ASP A 183 13.26 -2.45 24.70
CA ASP A 183 12.45 -3.16 25.67
C ASP A 183 11.26 -3.85 24.99
N ALA A 184 10.90 -5.03 25.48
CA ALA A 184 9.72 -5.75 25.01
C ALA A 184 8.44 -5.03 25.46
N ILE A 185 7.42 -5.07 24.60
CA ILE A 185 6.09 -4.55 24.94
C ILE A 185 5.20 -5.74 25.27
N GLY A 186 4.92 -5.89 26.56
CA GLY A 186 4.45 -7.17 27.08
C GLY A 186 5.54 -8.22 26.90
N GLU A 187 5.26 -9.23 26.08
CA GLU A 187 6.22 -10.29 25.76
C GLU A 187 6.84 -10.15 24.36
N ILE A 188 6.39 -9.18 23.57
CA ILE A 188 6.78 -9.06 22.16
C ILE A 188 8.02 -8.16 22.02
N PRO A 189 9.13 -8.66 21.48
CA PRO A 189 10.30 -7.83 21.17
C PRO A 189 9.99 -6.87 20.02
N VAL A 190 10.32 -5.60 20.22
CA VAL A 190 10.13 -4.54 19.21
C VAL A 190 11.50 -4.03 18.78
N ALA A 191 11.75 -4.08 17.48
CA ALA A 191 12.93 -3.45 16.88
C ALA A 191 12.77 -1.93 16.97
N THR A 192 13.62 -1.25 17.75
CA THR A 192 13.62 0.21 17.90
C THR A 192 14.45 0.88 16.82
N ARG A 193 15.36 0.14 16.20
CA ARG A 193 16.11 0.61 15.03
C ARG A 193 16.30 -0.51 14.02
N ILE A 194 15.94 -0.22 12.78
CA ILE A 194 16.05 -1.12 11.64
C ILE A 194 17.01 -0.46 10.66
N THR A 195 18.15 -1.11 10.38
CA THR A 195 19.11 -0.64 9.39
C THR A 195 19.06 -1.56 8.19
N GLN A 196 18.68 -1.02 7.03
CA GLN A 196 18.64 -1.74 5.76
C GLN A 196 19.74 -1.23 4.85
N THR A 197 20.54 -2.14 4.32
CA THR A 197 21.59 -1.85 3.35
C THR A 197 21.27 -2.62 2.07
N MET A 198 21.27 -1.91 0.94
CA MET A 198 21.16 -2.48 -0.39
C MET A 198 22.42 -2.09 -1.18
N ALA A 199 23.16 -3.08 -1.67
CA ALA A 199 24.31 -2.84 -2.54
C ALA A 199 24.13 -3.52 -3.89
N SER A 200 24.21 -2.74 -4.97
CA SER A 200 24.19 -3.25 -6.35
C SER A 200 25.54 -3.88 -6.68
N GLN A 201 25.51 -5.07 -7.29
CA GLN A 201 26.75 -5.73 -7.73
C GLN A 201 27.30 -5.17 -9.05
N VAL A 202 26.54 -4.36 -9.78
CA VAL A 202 26.89 -3.93 -11.15
C VAL A 202 27.49 -2.51 -11.17
N ASN A 203 27.02 -1.62 -10.31
CA ASN A 203 27.31 -0.18 -10.41
C ASN A 203 27.98 0.43 -9.16
N ASP A 204 28.54 -0.39 -8.26
CA ASP A 204 29.13 0.02 -6.96
C ASP A 204 28.20 0.92 -6.11
N TYR A 205 26.89 0.88 -6.39
CA TYR A 205 25.89 1.68 -5.71
C TYR A 205 25.50 1.01 -4.40
N THR A 206 25.65 1.72 -3.28
CA THR A 206 25.15 1.28 -1.97
C THR A 206 24.18 2.32 -1.42
N ALA A 207 22.99 1.86 -1.03
CA ALA A 207 21.99 2.62 -0.31
C ALA A 207 21.86 2.08 1.12
N GLU A 208 21.75 3.00 2.08
CA GLU A 208 21.43 2.67 3.46
C GLU A 208 20.17 3.43 3.88
N SER A 209 19.27 2.73 4.56
CA SER A 209 18.06 3.26 5.17
C SER A 209 18.05 2.91 6.65
N VAL A 210 17.77 3.88 7.51
CA VAL A 210 17.64 3.67 8.96
C VAL A 210 16.24 4.10 9.37
N ILE A 211 15.45 3.14 9.87
CA ILE A 211 14.12 3.37 10.41
C ILE A 211 14.24 3.33 11.93
N ARG A 212 13.73 4.36 12.59
CA ARG A 212 13.58 4.38 14.05
C ARG A 212 12.13 4.16 14.40
N VAL A 213 11.89 3.26 15.35
CA VAL A 213 10.55 2.90 15.81
C VAL A 213 10.45 3.25 17.28
N GLU A 214 9.47 4.07 17.60
CA GLU A 214 9.07 4.39 18.97
C GLU A 214 7.61 3.98 19.14
N VAL A 215 7.33 3.23 20.21
CA VAL A 215 5.95 2.83 20.50
C VAL A 215 5.36 3.81 21.51
N ILE A 216 4.37 4.55 21.06
CA ILE A 216 3.66 5.53 21.86
C ILE A 216 2.52 4.80 22.59
N GLY A 217 2.51 4.84 23.93
CA GLY A 217 1.50 4.18 24.76
C GLY A 217 0.09 4.81 24.71
N ARG A 218 -0.21 5.65 23.71
CA ARG A 218 -1.55 6.24 23.53
C ARG A 218 -2.44 5.26 22.78
N GLU A 219 -3.68 5.09 23.25
CA GLU A 219 -4.68 4.37 22.46
C GLU A 219 -5.04 5.21 21.24
N LEU A 220 -5.21 4.58 20.06
CA LEU A 220 -5.73 5.25 18.87
C LEU A 220 -7.21 5.59 19.09
N PRO A 221 -7.57 6.89 19.20
CA PRO A 221 -8.95 7.30 19.38
C PRO A 221 -9.79 6.93 18.15
N GLU A 222 -11.01 6.49 18.38
CA GLU A 222 -11.88 6.02 17.31
C GLU A 222 -12.25 7.16 16.35
N GLU A 223 -12.41 8.37 16.86
CA GLU A 223 -12.69 9.57 16.08
C GLU A 223 -11.62 9.87 15.01
N GLU A 224 -10.35 9.58 15.26
CA GLU A 224 -9.26 9.78 14.28
C GLU A 224 -9.44 8.88 13.03
N LEU A 225 -10.30 7.86 13.10
CA LEU A 225 -10.61 6.97 11.98
C LEU A 225 -11.78 7.45 11.11
N TYR A 226 -12.29 8.66 11.33
CA TYR A 226 -13.43 9.22 10.60
C TYR A 226 -13.09 10.55 9.91
N LEU A 227 -13.67 10.80 8.74
CA LEU A 227 -13.46 12.03 7.95
C LEU A 227 -13.87 13.30 8.71
N SER A 228 -14.91 13.21 9.54
CA SER A 228 -15.43 14.29 10.36
C SER A 228 -14.40 14.85 11.33
N HIS A 229 -13.51 14.02 11.87
CA HIS A 229 -12.38 14.49 12.70
C HIS A 229 -11.46 15.45 11.93
N TYR A 230 -11.37 15.28 10.61
CA TYR A 230 -10.56 16.13 9.74
C TYR A 230 -11.34 17.27 9.08
N GLY A 231 -12.59 17.51 9.51
CA GLY A 231 -13.45 18.57 8.98
C GLY A 231 -14.09 18.24 7.63
N LEU A 232 -14.08 16.97 7.22
CA LEU A 232 -14.69 16.50 5.98
C LEU A 232 -16.03 15.80 6.26
N PRO A 233 -17.00 15.86 5.34
CA PRO A 233 -18.28 15.18 5.53
C PRO A 233 -18.11 13.67 5.46
N GLU A 234 -18.88 12.95 6.27
CA GLU A 234 -18.94 11.49 6.22
C GLU A 234 -19.54 11.00 4.89
N PRO A 235 -19.02 9.90 4.33
CA PRO A 235 -19.47 9.41 3.04
C PRO A 235 -20.86 8.78 3.15
N ASN A 236 -21.71 9.03 2.15
CA ASN A 236 -23.00 8.36 2.03
C ASN A 236 -23.00 7.45 0.81
N PHE A 237 -22.43 6.26 0.97
CA PHE A 237 -22.36 5.23 -0.10
C PHE A 237 -23.74 4.71 -0.55
N GLY A 238 -24.82 5.03 0.18
CA GLY A 238 -26.18 4.63 -0.15
C GLY A 238 -26.85 5.46 -1.26
N ARG A 239 -26.30 6.63 -1.62
CA ARG A 239 -26.81 7.40 -2.75
C ARG A 239 -26.19 6.91 -4.06
N SER A 240 -26.84 5.92 -4.67
CA SER A 240 -26.60 5.58 -6.08
C SER A 240 -26.71 6.84 -6.93
N TRP A 241 -25.58 7.29 -7.50
CA TRP A 241 -25.54 8.36 -8.51
C TRP A 241 -26.49 8.04 -9.67
N PHE A 242 -26.65 6.77 -10.00
CA PHE A 242 -27.56 6.28 -11.04
C PHE A 242 -29.05 6.40 -10.69
N GLY A 243 -29.40 6.59 -9.42
CA GLY A 243 -30.79 6.72 -8.99
C GLY A 243 -31.47 7.91 -9.65
N THR A 244 -30.98 9.13 -9.40
CA THR A 244 -31.63 10.35 -9.91
C THR A 244 -31.29 10.64 -11.37
N TRP A 245 -30.03 10.43 -11.78
CA TRP A 245 -29.60 10.65 -13.18
C TRP A 245 -30.18 9.63 -14.16
N GLY A 246 -30.40 8.38 -13.73
CA GLY A 246 -31.05 7.35 -14.54
C GLY A 246 -32.47 7.73 -14.91
N TRP A 247 -33.25 8.31 -13.98
CA TRP A 247 -34.58 8.82 -14.27
C TRP A 247 -34.57 9.98 -15.27
N TYR A 248 -33.60 10.89 -15.19
CA TYR A 248 -33.45 11.98 -16.18
C TYR A 248 -33.09 11.46 -17.58
N LEU A 249 -32.23 10.44 -17.68
CA LEU A 249 -31.90 9.79 -18.95
C LEU A 249 -33.12 9.08 -19.57
N ILE A 250 -33.85 8.32 -18.76
CA ILE A 250 -35.09 7.65 -19.20
C ILE A 250 -36.14 8.68 -19.65
N GLY A 251 -36.33 9.74 -18.88
CA GLY A 251 -37.22 10.85 -19.25
C GLY A 251 -36.79 11.56 -20.54
N GLY A 252 -35.49 11.81 -20.70
CA GLY A 252 -34.91 12.43 -21.90
C GLY A 252 -35.14 11.59 -23.16
N VAL A 253 -34.92 10.27 -23.09
CA VAL A 253 -35.20 9.34 -24.20
C VAL A 253 -36.69 9.35 -24.55
N GLY A 254 -37.58 9.37 -23.56
CA GLY A 254 -39.03 9.48 -23.77
C GLY A 254 -39.42 10.74 -24.54
N CYS A 255 -38.88 11.90 -24.16
CA CYS A 255 -39.11 13.17 -24.85
C CYS A 255 -38.64 13.16 -26.32
N ILE A 256 -37.49 12.52 -26.59
CA ILE A 256 -36.97 12.36 -27.96
C ILE A 256 -37.92 11.50 -28.80
N PHE A 257 -38.42 10.38 -28.27
CA PHE A 257 -39.39 9.51 -28.96
C PHE A 257 -40.70 10.23 -29.29
N VAL A 258 -41.22 11.04 -28.37
CA VAL A 258 -42.42 11.86 -28.60
C VAL A 258 -42.14 12.92 -29.69
N GLY A 259 -41.00 13.60 -29.63
CA GLY A 259 -40.59 14.57 -30.65
C GLY A 259 -40.48 13.96 -32.04
N VAL A 260 -39.84 12.79 -32.17
CA VAL A 260 -39.72 12.04 -33.43
C VAL A 260 -41.09 11.58 -33.94
N SER A 261 -41.97 11.11 -33.06
CA SER A 261 -43.33 10.69 -33.41
C SER A 261 -44.17 11.85 -33.95
N ILE A 262 -44.10 13.03 -33.32
CA ILE A 262 -44.78 14.24 -33.78
C ILE A 262 -44.19 14.73 -35.11
N ALA A 263 -42.87 14.74 -35.25
CA ALA A 263 -42.20 15.14 -36.49
C ALA A 263 -42.54 14.22 -37.66
N ARG A 264 -42.64 12.90 -37.44
CA ARG A 264 -43.09 11.93 -38.45
C ARG A 264 -44.54 12.18 -38.85
N ARG A 265 -45.46 12.36 -37.89
CA ARG A 265 -46.88 12.68 -38.19
C ARG A 265 -47.03 13.97 -39.02
N ARG A 266 -46.22 15.01 -38.75
CA ARG A 266 -46.22 16.25 -39.52
C ARG A 266 -45.72 16.07 -40.97
N LYS A 267 -44.78 15.14 -41.20
CA LYS A 267 -44.31 14.82 -42.57
C LYS A 267 -45.36 14.06 -43.38
N THR A 268 -46.08 13.13 -42.76
CA THR A 268 -47.14 12.35 -43.43
C THR A 268 -48.37 13.22 -43.74
N GLY A 269 -48.78 14.09 -42.82
CA GLY A 269 -49.89 15.03 -43.05
C GLY A 269 -49.62 16.08 -44.14
N ARG A 270 -48.37 16.53 -44.30
CA ARG A 270 -47.96 17.45 -45.38
C ARG A 270 -47.84 16.78 -46.75
N MET A 271 -47.68 15.46 -46.82
CA MET A 271 -47.67 14.73 -48.09
C MET A 271 -49.09 14.54 -48.65
N HIS A 272 -50.11 14.36 -47.81
CA HIS A 272 -51.49 14.28 -48.29
C HIS A 272 -52.04 15.61 -48.81
N SER A 273 -51.64 16.75 -48.24
CA SER A 273 -52.07 18.06 -48.74
C SER A 273 -51.38 18.52 -50.04
N ARG A 274 -50.39 17.77 -50.56
CA ARG A 274 -49.63 18.15 -51.76
C ARG A 274 -50.02 17.38 -53.03
N VAL A 275 -50.85 16.32 -52.90
CA VAL A 275 -51.28 15.50 -54.05
C VAL A 275 -52.55 16.04 -54.72
N GLU A 276 -53.35 16.87 -54.05
CA GLU A 276 -54.60 17.42 -54.64
C GLU A 276 -54.45 18.71 -55.47
N ARG A 277 -53.24 19.23 -55.70
CA ARG A 277 -53.03 20.47 -56.49
C ARG A 277 -52.44 20.29 -57.89
N THR A 278 -52.38 19.06 -58.42
CA THR A 278 -51.72 18.79 -59.71
C THR A 278 -52.64 18.16 -60.76
N THR A 279 -53.95 18.40 -60.70
CA THR A 279 -54.85 17.98 -61.77
C THR A 279 -56.00 18.98 -61.89
N ILE A 280 -55.86 19.92 -62.83
CA ILE A 280 -56.89 20.53 -63.68
C ILE A 280 -56.09 21.42 -64.65
N GLN A 281 -55.97 20.93 -65.89
CA GLN A 281 -55.84 21.74 -67.09
C GLN A 281 -57.03 21.39 -67.97
#